data_AF-A0AAE8N1N4-F1
#
_entry.id   AF-A0AAE8N1N4-F1
#
_cell.length_a   1.000
_cell.length_b   1.000
_cell.length_c   1.000
_cell.angle_alpha   90.00
_cell.angle_beta   90.00
_cell.angle_gamma   90.00
#
_symmetry.space_group_name_H-M   'P 1'
#
loop_
_entity.id
_entity.type
_entity.pdbx_description
1 polymer ?
#
loop_
_entity_poly.entity_id
_entity_poly.type
_entity_poly.pdbx_seq_one_letter_code
_entity_poly.pdbx_strand_id
1 'polypeptide(L)'
;MSEFYTGDVGIHGDSNRMWLRADLHRLYEAHSFAIVPKREIFDPGEPQPHSPQTYVVHFLGASVGEFWDGYHKVPAQHIEGTRPQLHLARFAWIILICVKGFLLKGYPRTVARVLAEDGEQKTETLAGSDLTELYGGGDRLYASPWSLRKKRKADDEEEGVL
;
A
#
# COMPACT_ATOMS: atom_id res chain seq x y z
N MET A 1 -25.64 11.86 35.23
CA MET A 1 -24.65 10.84 34.79
C MET A 1 -24.94 10.53 33.32
N SER A 2 -24.94 11.46 32.36
CA SER A 2 -23.93 12.43 31.91
C SER A 2 -22.55 11.84 31.60
N GLU A 3 -22.29 11.77 30.29
CA GLU A 3 -21.00 11.87 29.57
C GLU A 3 -20.04 10.68 29.56
N PHE A 4 -20.22 9.79 28.56
CA PHE A 4 -19.12 9.09 27.87
C PHE A 4 -19.49 8.84 26.39
N TYR A 5 -19.64 9.91 25.62
CA TYR A 5 -19.49 9.88 24.15
C TYR A 5 -18.85 11.21 23.73
N THR A 6 -17.65 11.44 24.25
CA THR A 6 -16.85 12.63 23.92
C THR A 6 -16.09 12.35 22.64
N GLY A 7 -16.62 12.87 21.53
CA GLY A 7 -15.90 13.04 20.27
C GLY A 7 -15.88 11.81 19.37
N ASP A 8 -16.31 12.01 18.12
CA ASP A 8 -16.22 11.08 17.00
C ASP A 8 -14.75 10.76 16.65
N VAL A 9 -14.09 9.94 17.48
CA VAL A 9 -12.79 9.31 17.22
C VAL A 9 -13.00 7.94 16.56
N GLY A 10 -14.06 7.81 15.76
CA GLY A 10 -14.34 6.61 14.98
C GLY A 10 -13.46 6.54 13.73
N ILE A 11 -13.40 5.35 13.12
CA ILE A 11 -12.81 5.15 11.78
C ILE A 11 -13.41 6.13 10.76
N HIS A 12 -14.65 6.57 10.99
CA HIS A 12 -15.42 7.46 10.12
C HIS A 12 -15.18 8.96 10.33
N GLY A 13 -14.32 9.38 11.27
CA GLY A 13 -14.05 10.79 11.50
C GLY A 13 -13.44 11.49 10.27
N ASP A 14 -13.77 12.76 10.06
CA ASP A 14 -13.36 13.52 8.86
C ASP A 14 -11.84 13.58 8.66
N SER A 15 -11.06 13.52 9.74
CA SER A 15 -9.59 13.47 9.67
C SER A 15 -9.02 12.15 9.11
N ASN A 16 -9.86 11.13 8.90
CA ASN A 16 -9.54 9.89 8.17
C ASN A 16 -10.05 9.94 6.72
N ARG A 17 -10.54 11.09 6.25
CA ARG A 17 -11.05 11.29 4.89
C ARG A 17 -10.10 12.25 4.16
N MET A 18 -9.92 12.01 2.87
CA MET A 18 -9.09 12.85 2.01
C MET A 18 -9.81 13.07 0.69
N TRP A 19 -9.90 14.31 0.27
CA TRP A 19 -10.47 14.68 -1.02
C TRP A 19 -9.40 14.51 -2.11
N LEU A 20 -9.72 13.75 -3.14
CA LEU A 20 -8.84 13.50 -4.27
C LEU A 20 -9.54 13.89 -5.57
N ARG A 21 -8.75 14.34 -6.55
CA ARG A 21 -9.20 14.44 -7.94
C ARG A 21 -9.64 13.04 -8.41
N ALA A 22 -10.67 12.96 -9.25
CA ALA A 22 -11.31 11.68 -9.59
C ALA A 22 -10.37 10.62 -10.20
N ASP A 23 -9.38 11.05 -10.98
CA ASP A 23 -8.32 10.19 -11.53
C ASP A 23 -7.37 9.68 -10.44
N LEU A 24 -6.94 10.54 -9.51
CA LEU A 24 -6.14 10.17 -8.35
C LEU A 24 -6.91 9.24 -7.42
N HIS A 25 -8.23 9.42 -7.29
CA HIS A 25 -9.08 8.52 -6.50
C HIS A 25 -9.02 7.08 -7.01
N ARG A 26 -9.12 6.89 -8.33
CA ARG A 26 -9.02 5.57 -8.96
C ARG A 26 -7.64 4.93 -8.73
N LEU A 27 -6.57 5.71 -8.88
CA LEU A 27 -5.20 5.25 -8.63
C LEU A 27 -4.97 4.92 -7.15
N TYR A 28 -5.55 5.71 -6.25
CA TYR A 28 -5.49 5.50 -4.82
C TYR A 28 -6.20 4.19 -4.46
N GLU A 29 -7.45 3.98 -4.89
CA GLU A 29 -8.21 2.73 -4.70
C GLU A 29 -7.51 1.50 -5.29
N ALA A 30 -6.89 1.65 -6.47
CA ALA A 30 -6.13 0.60 -7.13
C ALA A 30 -4.77 0.29 -6.46
N HIS A 31 -4.48 0.89 -5.30
CA HIS A 31 -3.23 0.69 -4.55
C HIS A 31 -1.98 1.04 -5.38
N SER A 32 -2.11 2.01 -6.30
CA SER A 32 -1.02 2.37 -7.22
C SER A 32 -0.01 3.34 -6.61
N PHE A 33 -0.42 4.08 -5.56
CA PHE A 33 0.45 4.96 -4.78
C PHE A 33 0.04 5.06 -3.31
N ALA A 34 0.98 5.50 -2.48
CA ALA A 34 0.75 5.92 -1.10
C ALA A 34 1.28 7.34 -0.88
N ILE A 35 0.76 8.00 0.15
CA ILE A 35 1.35 9.22 0.71
C ILE A 35 2.24 8.78 1.88
N VAL A 36 3.54 9.08 1.81
CA VAL A 36 4.52 8.59 2.79
C VAL A 36 5.35 9.73 3.35
N PRO A 37 5.68 9.70 4.65
CA PRO A 37 6.56 10.69 5.23
C PRO A 37 8.00 10.49 4.76
N LYS A 38 8.65 11.59 4.36
CA LYS A 38 10.08 11.62 4.02
C LYS A 38 10.78 12.82 4.66
N ARG A 39 12.05 12.64 4.95
CA ARG A 39 12.93 13.67 5.54
C ARG A 39 13.84 14.36 4.51
N GLU A 40 14.17 13.65 3.43
CA GLU A 40 15.28 13.98 2.53
C GLU A 40 14.83 14.36 1.11
N ILE A 41 13.65 14.98 0.95
CA ILE A 41 13.14 15.25 -0.41
C ILE A 41 13.95 16.35 -1.10
N PHE A 42 14.58 17.24 -0.30
CA PHE A 42 15.21 18.46 -0.81
C PHE A 42 16.74 18.45 -0.76
N ASP A 43 17.39 17.48 -0.12
CA ASP A 43 18.85 17.46 -0.02
C ASP A 43 19.37 16.00 0.08
N PRO A 44 20.17 15.50 -0.88
CA PRO A 44 20.78 14.18 -0.83
C PRO A 44 21.97 14.07 0.15
N GLY A 45 22.17 15.07 1.01
CA GLY A 45 23.19 15.07 2.08
C GLY A 45 22.83 14.23 3.30
N GLU A 46 23.69 14.23 4.32
CA GLU A 46 23.45 13.47 5.55
C GLU A 46 22.12 13.86 6.23
N PRO A 47 21.33 12.87 6.68
CA PRO A 47 20.06 13.13 7.36
C PRO A 47 20.29 13.94 8.62
N GLN A 48 19.92 15.23 8.58
CA GLN A 48 19.98 16.06 9.76
C GLN A 48 18.89 15.60 10.76
N PRO A 49 19.21 15.41 12.05
CA PRO A 49 18.28 14.89 13.04
C PRO A 49 17.03 15.75 13.27
N HIS A 50 16.96 16.95 12.68
CA HIS A 50 15.87 17.92 12.82
C HIS A 50 15.25 18.36 11.48
N SER A 51 15.52 17.66 10.37
CA SER A 51 14.89 17.97 9.08
C SER A 51 13.36 17.81 9.17
N PRO A 52 12.55 18.80 8.73
CA PRO A 52 11.11 18.71 8.77
C PRO A 52 10.60 17.55 7.91
N GLN A 53 9.72 16.73 8.48
CA GLN A 53 9.10 15.62 7.76
C GLN A 53 8.07 16.17 6.77
N THR A 54 8.25 15.84 5.50
CA THR A 54 7.33 16.23 4.42
C THR A 54 6.73 14.96 3.83
N TYR A 55 5.42 14.97 3.62
CA TYR A 55 4.75 13.86 2.97
C TYR A 55 4.91 13.96 1.46
N VAL A 56 5.17 12.84 0.81
CA VAL A 56 5.26 12.74 -0.65
C VAL A 56 4.30 11.71 -1.19
N VAL A 57 3.91 11.91 -2.44
CA VAL A 57 3.26 10.88 -3.25
C VAL A 57 4.33 9.88 -3.71
N HIS A 58 4.12 8.59 -3.41
CA HIS A 58 5.01 7.51 -3.78
C HIS A 58 4.23 6.41 -4.51
N PHE A 59 4.46 6.33 -5.82
CA PHE A 59 3.94 5.25 -6.66
C PHE A 59 4.73 3.96 -6.44
N LEU A 60 4.09 2.80 -6.60
CA LEU A 60 4.70 1.47 -6.38
C LEU A 60 5.20 0.79 -7.66
N GLY A 61 5.12 1.47 -8.80
CA GLY A 61 5.72 1.02 -10.05
C GLY A 61 5.49 2.01 -11.19
N ALA A 62 6.40 2.02 -12.17
CA ALA A 62 6.34 2.92 -13.32
C ALA A 62 5.18 2.63 -14.29
N SER A 63 4.38 1.59 -14.05
CA SER A 63 3.27 1.20 -14.93
C SER A 63 2.11 2.21 -14.99
N VAL A 64 2.16 3.28 -14.20
CA VAL A 64 1.18 4.38 -14.23
C VAL A 64 1.59 5.53 -15.16
N GLY A 65 2.63 5.34 -15.99
CA GLY A 65 3.02 6.26 -17.06
C GLY A 65 3.28 7.68 -16.56
N GLU A 66 2.55 8.64 -17.12
CA GLU A 66 2.67 10.08 -16.81
C GLU A 66 2.60 10.40 -15.31
N PHE A 67 1.85 9.60 -14.52
CA PHE A 67 1.72 9.84 -13.09
C PHE A 67 3.01 9.53 -12.33
N TRP A 68 3.75 8.50 -12.77
CA TRP A 68 5.04 8.19 -12.19
C TRP A 68 6.03 9.32 -12.50
N ASP A 69 6.13 9.71 -13.77
CA ASP A 69 7.13 10.68 -14.22
C ASP A 69 6.87 12.08 -13.63
N GLY A 70 5.61 12.50 -13.53
CA GLY A 70 5.25 13.84 -13.06
C GLY A 70 5.03 13.98 -11.55
N TYR A 71 4.63 12.91 -10.86
CA TYR A 71 4.15 13.00 -9.47
C TYR A 71 4.86 12.06 -8.47
N HIS A 72 5.78 11.20 -8.92
CA HIS A 72 6.55 10.36 -7.99
C HIS A 72 7.54 11.20 -7.16
N LYS A 73 7.56 10.99 -5.83
CA LYS A 73 8.37 11.71 -4.84
C LYS A 73 8.09 13.22 -4.78
N VAL A 74 6.97 13.69 -5.34
CA VAL A 74 6.56 15.09 -5.22
C VAL A 74 5.89 15.32 -3.86
N PRO A 75 6.15 16.46 -3.19
CA PRO A 75 5.45 16.84 -1.96
C PRO A 75 3.93 16.82 -2.13
N ALA A 76 3.24 16.15 -1.22
CA ALA A 76 1.78 16.13 -1.20
C ALA A 76 1.27 17.50 -0.75
N GLN A 77 0.55 18.19 -1.64
CA GLN A 77 -0.09 19.45 -1.31
C GLN A 77 -1.46 19.21 -0.66
N HIS A 78 -1.90 20.09 0.24
CA HIS A 78 -3.25 20.09 0.82
C HIS A 78 -3.63 18.83 1.62
N ILE A 79 -2.67 18.17 2.26
CA ILE A 79 -2.94 17.05 3.17
C ILE A 79 -3.22 17.52 4.62
N GLU A 80 -3.18 18.82 4.86
CA GLU A 80 -3.51 19.43 6.15
C GLU A 80 -4.93 19.03 6.56
N GLY A 81 -5.09 18.52 7.78
CA GLY A 81 -6.37 17.98 8.29
C GLY A 81 -6.50 16.46 8.22
N THR A 82 -5.60 15.76 7.52
CA THR A 82 -5.55 14.28 7.54
C THR A 82 -4.64 13.75 8.66
N ARG A 83 -5.01 12.60 9.25
CA ARG A 83 -4.21 11.95 10.30
C ARG A 83 -3.02 11.19 9.71
N PRO A 84 -1.81 11.27 10.32
CA PRO A 84 -0.67 10.42 9.94
C PRO A 84 -0.99 8.93 9.90
N GLN A 85 -1.87 8.47 10.81
CA GLN A 85 -2.30 7.08 10.91
C GLN A 85 -3.07 6.62 9.65
N LEU A 86 -3.82 7.51 9.00
CA LEU A 86 -4.51 7.21 7.73
C LEU A 86 -3.49 6.82 6.65
N HIS A 87 -2.44 7.64 6.50
CA HIS A 87 -1.39 7.45 5.50
C HIS A 87 -0.58 6.19 5.78
N LEU A 88 -0.23 5.95 7.05
CA LEU A 88 0.45 4.73 7.48
C LEU A 88 -0.39 3.48 7.22
N ALA A 89 -1.67 3.50 7.59
CA ALA A 89 -2.58 2.38 7.36
C ALA A 89 -2.73 2.09 5.87
N ARG A 90 -2.84 3.13 5.03
CA ARG A 90 -2.89 2.95 3.58
C ARG A 90 -1.60 2.34 3.05
N PHE A 91 -0.45 2.87 3.44
CA PHE A 91 0.85 2.32 3.03
C PHE A 91 0.98 0.84 3.42
N ALA A 92 0.67 0.51 4.67
CA ALA A 92 0.70 -0.87 5.17
C ALA A 92 -0.24 -1.78 4.36
N TRP A 93 -1.46 -1.32 4.08
CA TRP A 93 -2.42 -2.08 3.28
C TRP A 93 -1.85 -2.40 1.89
N ILE A 94 -1.27 -1.42 1.20
CA ILE A 94 -0.68 -1.66 -0.12
C ILE A 94 0.44 -2.72 -0.05
N ILE A 95 1.34 -2.61 0.94
CA ILE A 95 2.40 -3.59 1.13
C ILE A 95 1.84 -4.98 1.37
N LEU A 96 0.84 -5.12 2.26
CA LEU A 96 0.22 -6.42 2.59
C LEU A 96 -0.38 -7.10 1.36
N ILE A 97 -1.03 -6.35 0.47
CA ILE A 97 -1.57 -6.88 -0.78
C ILE A 97 -0.43 -7.35 -1.72
N CYS A 98 0.74 -6.72 -1.67
CA CYS A 98 1.91 -7.12 -2.45
C CYS A 98 2.70 -8.31 -1.85
N VAL A 99 2.50 -8.64 -0.56
CA VAL A 99 3.27 -9.70 0.13
C VAL A 99 3.12 -11.05 -0.56
N LYS A 100 1.88 -11.46 -0.93
CA LYS A 100 1.67 -12.76 -1.59
C LYS A 100 2.41 -12.84 -2.92
N GLY A 101 2.27 -11.83 -3.77
CA GLY A 101 2.99 -11.75 -5.03
C GLY A 101 4.51 -11.75 -4.86
N PHE A 102 5.01 -11.10 -3.81
CA PHE A 102 6.43 -11.13 -3.46
C PHE A 102 6.89 -12.54 -3.05
N LEU A 103 6.20 -13.19 -2.11
CA LEU A 103 6.55 -14.53 -1.63
C LEU A 103 6.60 -15.55 -2.77
N LEU A 104 5.67 -15.46 -3.71
CA LEU A 104 5.46 -16.45 -4.78
C LEU A 104 6.31 -16.22 -6.05
N LYS A 105 7.30 -15.32 -6.04
CA LYS A 105 8.19 -15.10 -7.20
C LYS A 105 9.16 -16.27 -7.52
N GLY A 106 9.07 -17.39 -6.81
CA GLY A 106 9.89 -18.59 -7.06
C GLY A 106 11.33 -18.55 -6.51
N TYR A 107 11.76 -17.42 -5.95
CA TYR A 107 13.07 -17.30 -5.32
C TYR A 107 13.05 -17.82 -3.88
N PRO A 108 14.14 -18.43 -3.39
CA PRO A 108 14.27 -18.75 -1.97
C PRO A 108 14.18 -17.50 -1.10
N ARG A 109 13.54 -17.62 0.07
CA ARG A 109 13.37 -16.50 1.00
C ARG A 109 13.56 -16.94 2.44
N THR A 110 14.22 -16.10 3.23
CA THR A 110 14.21 -16.21 4.68
C THR A 110 12.92 -15.61 5.22
N VAL A 111 12.11 -16.43 5.86
CA VAL A 111 10.83 -16.04 6.46
C VAL A 111 10.91 -16.21 7.97
N ALA A 112 10.37 -15.24 8.69
CA ALA A 112 10.12 -15.35 10.12
C ALA A 112 8.63 -15.59 10.34
N ARG A 113 8.28 -16.69 11.01
CA ARG A 113 6.91 -17.03 11.38
C ARG A 113 6.75 -17.03 12.88
N VAL A 114 5.67 -16.45 13.36
CA VAL A 114 5.26 -16.53 14.77
C VAL A 114 4.34 -17.74 14.90
N LEU A 115 4.74 -18.71 15.72
CA LEU A 115 3.88 -19.85 16.07
C LEU A 115 2.88 -19.39 17.13
N ALA A 116 1.59 -19.61 16.87
CA ALA A 116 0.50 -19.05 17.66
C ALA A 116 0.45 -19.55 19.12
N GLU A 117 1.11 -20.67 19.42
CA GLU A 117 1.06 -21.32 20.73
C GLU A 117 1.94 -20.61 21.77
N ASP A 118 3.12 -20.12 21.38
CA ASP A 118 4.11 -19.56 22.32
C ASP A 118 4.59 -18.14 21.96
N GLY A 119 4.16 -17.62 20.80
CA GLY A 119 4.69 -16.35 20.27
C GLY A 119 6.15 -16.46 19.80
N GLU A 120 6.73 -17.67 19.81
CA GLU A 120 8.09 -17.89 19.35
C GLU A 120 8.22 -17.62 17.85
N GLN A 121 9.22 -16.80 17.52
CA GLN A 121 9.56 -16.44 16.15
C GLN A 121 10.55 -17.47 15.59
N LYS A 122 10.05 -18.34 14.70
CA LYS A 122 10.91 -19.26 13.94
C LYS A 122 11.35 -18.61 12.65
N THR A 123 12.66 -18.48 12.46
CA THR A 123 13.25 -17.99 11.20
C THR A 123 13.80 -19.17 10.41
N GLU A 124 13.38 -19.32 9.15
CA GLU A 124 13.87 -20.37 8.26
C GLU A 124 13.97 -19.87 6.82
N THR A 125 14.87 -20.49 6.04
CA THR A 125 14.98 -20.21 4.60
C THR A 125 14.24 -21.28 3.85
N LEU A 126 13.24 -20.88 3.07
CA LEU A 126 12.39 -21.75 2.27
C LEU A 126 12.71 -21.63 0.78
N ALA A 127 12.63 -22.74 0.06
CA ALA A 127 12.71 -22.73 -1.39
C ALA A 127 11.43 -22.14 -2.02
N GLY A 128 11.50 -21.73 -3.29
CA GLY A 128 10.35 -21.19 -4.00
C GLY A 128 9.18 -22.16 -4.13
N SER A 129 9.46 -23.46 -4.26
CA SER A 129 8.46 -24.54 -4.24
C SER A 129 7.70 -24.55 -2.93
N ASP A 130 8.42 -24.52 -1.80
CA ASP A 130 7.86 -24.63 -0.45
C ASP A 130 7.04 -23.38 -0.12
N LEU A 131 7.51 -22.20 -0.54
CA LEU A 131 6.75 -20.95 -0.44
C LEU A 131 5.45 -21.01 -1.25
N THR A 132 5.47 -21.66 -2.41
CA THR A 132 4.27 -21.83 -3.25
C THR A 132 3.30 -22.83 -2.64
N GLU A 133 3.80 -23.91 -2.05
CA GLU A 133 2.97 -24.88 -1.34
C GLU A 133 2.32 -24.26 -0.10
N LEU A 134 3.10 -23.54 0.72
CA LEU A 134 2.64 -22.96 1.98
C LEU A 134 1.75 -21.72 1.80
N TYR A 135 2.02 -20.89 0.78
CA TYR A 135 1.36 -19.57 0.61
C TYR A 135 0.67 -19.38 -0.75
N GLY A 136 0.81 -20.33 -1.68
CA GLY A 136 0.22 -20.25 -3.02
C GLY A 136 -1.28 -20.53 -3.04
N GLY A 137 -1.77 -21.31 -2.07
CA GLY A 137 -3.19 -21.55 -1.86
C GLY A 137 -4.01 -20.28 -1.62
N GLY A 138 -5.29 -20.32 -1.95
CA GLY A 138 -6.21 -19.18 -1.84
C GLY A 138 -6.48 -18.54 -3.19
N ASP A 139 -7.38 -19.16 -3.93
CA ASP A 139 -8.02 -18.57 -5.10
C ASP A 139 -9.32 -17.90 -4.66
N ARG A 140 -9.64 -16.76 -5.29
CA ARG A 140 -10.90 -15.98 -5.16
C ARG A 140 -11.05 -15.15 -3.86
N LEU A 141 -10.43 -13.96 -3.82
CA LEU A 141 -11.15 -12.68 -4.03
C LEU A 141 -10.51 -11.43 -3.38
N TYR A 142 -9.64 -11.51 -2.36
CA TYR A 142 -9.33 -10.29 -1.58
C TYR A 142 -7.90 -10.17 -1.05
N ALA A 143 -6.86 -10.24 -1.89
CA ALA A 143 -5.51 -9.90 -1.42
C ALA A 143 -4.44 -9.65 -2.50
N SER A 144 -4.79 -9.39 -3.75
CA SER A 144 -3.75 -9.10 -4.78
C SER A 144 -4.25 -8.03 -5.75
N PRO A 145 -3.49 -6.96 -6.04
CA PRO A 145 -3.92 -5.94 -6.99
C PRO A 145 -3.91 -6.51 -8.42
N TRP A 146 -3.27 -7.66 -8.61
CA TRP A 146 -3.05 -8.31 -9.89
C TRP A 146 -4.32 -8.91 -10.50
N SER A 147 -5.34 -9.26 -9.69
CA SER A 147 -6.59 -9.82 -10.23
C SER A 147 -7.46 -8.78 -10.95
N LEU A 148 -7.32 -7.49 -10.61
CA LEU A 148 -8.09 -6.41 -11.24
C LEU A 148 -7.62 -6.09 -12.66
N ARG A 149 -6.32 -6.26 -12.95
CA ARG A 149 -5.76 -5.95 -14.28
C ARG A 149 -6.12 -6.98 -15.34
N LYS A 150 -6.37 -8.24 -14.94
CA LYS A 150 -6.84 -9.29 -15.84
C LYS A 150 -8.32 -9.12 -16.22
N LYS A 151 -9.13 -8.54 -15.34
CA LYS A 151 -10.54 -8.27 -15.62
C LYS A 151 -10.73 -7.15 -16.65
N ARG A 152 -9.99 -6.04 -16.52
CA ARG A 152 -10.05 -4.94 -17.50
C ARG A 152 -9.62 -5.34 -18.92
N LYS A 153 -8.64 -6.23 -19.05
CA LYS A 153 -8.22 -6.74 -20.37
C LYS A 153 -9.23 -7.69 -21.02
N ALA A 154 -10.04 -8.38 -20.22
CA ALA A 154 -11.09 -9.26 -20.75
C ALA A 154 -12.31 -8.44 -21.22
N ASP A 155 -12.64 -7.37 -20.49
CA ASP A 155 -13.77 -6.50 -20.84
C ASP A 155 -13.47 -5.67 -22.12
N ASP A 156 -12.22 -5.22 -22.33
CA ASP A 156 -11.82 -4.49 -23.55
C ASP A 156 -11.71 -5.39 -24.80
N GLU A 157 -11.59 -6.72 -24.65
CA GLU A 157 -11.54 -7.68 -25.76
C GLU A 157 -12.95 -8.14 -26.20
N GLU A 158 -14.00 -8.00 -25.37
CA GLU A 158 -15.38 -8.33 -25.74
C GLU A 158 -16.16 -7.18 -26.41
N GLU A 159 -15.83 -5.91 -26.18
CA GLU A 159 -16.52 -4.77 -26.84
C GLU A 159 -15.98 -4.44 -28.25
N GLY A 160 -14.99 -5.20 -28.75
CA GLY A 160 -14.39 -5.02 -30.08
C GLY A 160 -15.01 -5.83 -31.22
N VAL A 161 -16.10 -6.56 -30.96
CA VAL A 161 -16.81 -7.34 -31.98
C VAL A 161 -18.31 -7.08 -31.84
N LEU A 162 -18.79 -6.04 -32.53
CA LEU A 162 -19.96 -6.00 -33.42
C LEU A 162 -20.28 -4.57 -33.84
#